data_AF-A0A4S9ZPF3-F1
#
_entry.id   AF-A0A4S9ZPF3-F1
#
_cell.length_a   1.000
_cell.length_b   1.000
_cell.length_c   1.000
_cell.angle_alpha   90.00
_cell.angle_beta   90.00
_cell.angle_gamma   90.00
#
_symmetry.space_group_name_H-M   'P 1'
#
loop_
_entity.id
_entity.type
_entity.pdbx_description
1 polymer ?
#
loop_
_entity_poly.entity_id
_entity_poly.type
_entity_poly.pdbx_seq_one_letter_code
_entity_poly.pdbx_strand_id
1 'polypeptide(L)'
;MVQDSFMTPGAWYKYFDTSANVVIDTHVYFFAVAGAYSQYTPGAVCGQAKWISNFDKFPNFVGEWSLQIRFNNTFSDRENNFNVQRFAFDKYASGGAFWNVHSHSAAAVSGEGTQRDYWSYVDLIDQGVVKTIDTSYAGCDAL
;
A
#
# COMPACT_ATOMS: atom_id res chain seq x y z
N MET A 1 7.69 -3.58 16.81
CA MET A 1 6.79 -2.99 15.81
C MET A 1 5.47 -2.69 16.49
N VAL A 2 4.89 -1.51 16.27
CA VAL A 2 3.61 -1.09 16.87
C VAL A 2 2.65 -0.74 15.75
N GLN A 3 1.58 -1.52 15.58
CA GLN A 3 0.55 -1.24 14.60
C GLN A 3 -0.23 0.01 15.02
N ASP A 4 -0.43 0.94 14.09
CA ASP A 4 -0.87 2.29 14.42
C ASP A 4 -2.35 2.45 14.79
N SER A 5 -3.12 1.36 14.77
CA SER A 5 -4.55 1.27 15.03
C SER A 5 -5.39 2.21 14.17
N PHE A 6 -4.95 2.52 12.95
CA PHE A 6 -5.57 3.51 12.05
C PHE A 6 -5.63 4.92 12.65
N MET A 7 -4.79 5.19 13.65
CA MET A 7 -4.53 6.55 14.10
C MET A 7 -3.52 7.18 13.13
N THR A 8 -2.61 7.96 13.69
CA THR A 8 -1.47 8.52 12.99
C THR A 8 -0.22 8.00 13.69
N PRO A 9 0.91 7.72 13.00
CA PRO A 9 2.13 7.27 13.67
C PRO A 9 2.55 8.15 14.87
N GLY A 10 2.34 9.46 14.76
CA GLY A 10 2.57 10.43 15.84
C GLY A 10 1.78 10.19 17.14
N ALA A 11 0.64 9.49 17.09
CA ALA A 11 -0.16 9.18 18.28
C ALA A 11 0.61 8.32 19.31
N TRP A 12 1.62 7.58 18.83
CA TRP A 12 2.42 6.66 19.64
C TRP A 12 3.65 7.31 20.28
N TYR A 13 4.01 8.53 19.85
CA TYR A 13 5.27 9.16 20.22
C TYR A 13 5.45 9.38 21.72
N LYS A 14 4.37 9.66 22.45
CA LYS A 14 4.44 9.91 23.90
C LYS A 14 4.69 8.67 24.74
N TYR A 15 4.54 7.46 24.17
CA TYR A 15 4.69 6.20 24.90
C TYR A 15 6.10 5.62 24.82
N PHE A 16 6.95 6.15 23.94
CA PHE A 16 8.29 5.62 23.71
C PHE A 16 9.33 6.75 23.66
N ASP A 17 10.49 6.51 24.27
CA ASP A 17 11.66 7.38 24.14
C ASP A 17 12.25 7.27 22.72
N THR A 18 12.93 8.31 22.22
CA THR A 18 13.60 8.28 20.90
C THR A 18 14.68 7.22 20.80
N SER A 19 15.26 6.77 21.92
CA SER A 19 16.24 5.68 21.94
C SER A 19 15.62 4.28 21.85
N ALA A 20 14.28 4.17 21.89
CA ALA A 20 13.61 2.88 21.83
C ALA A 20 13.73 2.26 20.44
N ASN A 21 13.98 0.95 20.38
CA ASN A 21 13.99 0.18 19.13
C ASN A 21 12.54 -0.09 18.67
N VAL A 22 11.92 0.93 18.08
CA VAL A 22 10.52 0.92 17.65
C VAL A 22 10.44 1.23 16.15
N VAL A 23 9.54 0.51 15.49
CA VAL A 23 9.06 0.78 14.12
C VAL A 23 7.55 0.85 14.21
N ILE A 24 6.94 1.87 13.60
CA ILE A 24 5.50 1.96 13.47
C ILE A 24 5.05 1.15 12.26
N ASP A 25 4.00 0.35 12.42
CA ASP A 25 3.36 -0.42 11.37
C ASP A 25 2.05 0.26 10.96
N THR A 26 2.00 0.75 9.72
CA THR A 26 0.82 1.40 9.16
C THR A 26 0.20 0.50 8.10
N HIS A 27 -1.12 0.33 8.17
CA HIS A 27 -1.88 -0.44 7.18
C HIS A 27 -2.57 0.50 6.21
N VAL A 28 -2.29 0.33 4.91
CA VAL A 28 -2.81 1.20 3.85
C VAL A 28 -3.69 0.38 2.91
N TYR A 29 -5.00 0.63 2.97
CA TYR A 29 -5.98 -0.05 2.15
C TYR A 29 -6.95 0.91 1.49
N PHE A 30 -7.21 0.72 0.20
CA PHE A 30 -8.14 1.56 -0.58
C PHE A 30 -9.49 0.89 -0.85
N PHE A 31 -9.66 -0.39 -0.50
CA PHE A 31 -10.93 -1.11 -0.70
C PHE A 31 -12.07 -0.57 0.16
N ALA A 32 -11.77 0.12 1.26
CA ALA A 32 -12.74 0.70 2.20
C ALA A 32 -12.84 2.23 2.12
N VAL A 33 -12.01 2.88 1.30
CA VAL A 33 -11.96 4.35 1.21
C VAL A 33 -13.12 4.86 0.34
N ALA A 34 -13.88 5.81 0.89
CA ALA A 34 -14.95 6.47 0.15
C ALA A 34 -14.37 7.22 -1.06
N GLY A 35 -14.94 7.00 -2.25
CA GLY A 35 -14.52 7.67 -3.47
C GLY A 35 -13.19 7.20 -4.06
N ALA A 36 -12.63 6.07 -3.61
CA ALA A 36 -11.44 5.48 -4.24
C ALA A 36 -11.81 4.71 -5.52
N TYR A 37 -11.23 5.12 -6.64
CA TYR A 37 -11.38 4.46 -7.95
C TYR A 37 -10.01 4.02 -8.46
N SER A 38 -9.95 2.82 -9.06
CA SER A 38 -8.71 2.19 -9.52
C SER A 38 -7.77 3.12 -10.28
N GLN A 39 -8.31 3.86 -11.27
CA GLN A 39 -7.53 4.75 -12.15
C GLN A 39 -6.91 5.97 -11.44
N TYR A 40 -7.37 6.32 -10.24
CA TYR A 40 -6.85 7.45 -9.45
C TYR A 40 -6.00 7.00 -8.25
N THR A 41 -5.88 5.70 -8.04
CA THR A 41 -5.11 5.11 -6.92
C THR A 41 -3.66 5.59 -6.86
N PRO A 42 -2.92 5.71 -7.98
CA PRO A 42 -1.52 6.15 -7.92
C PRO A 42 -1.30 7.47 -7.16
N GLY A 43 -2.11 8.49 -7.43
CA GLY A 43 -2.00 9.78 -6.74
C GLY A 43 -2.37 9.69 -5.26
N ALA A 44 -3.41 8.93 -4.92
CA ALA A 44 -3.82 8.74 -3.53
C ALA A 44 -2.74 8.01 -2.71
N VAL A 45 -2.10 7.00 -3.29
CA VAL A 45 -0.98 6.26 -2.71
C VAL A 45 0.21 7.16 -2.44
N CYS A 46 0.63 7.95 -3.42
CA CYS A 46 1.76 8.87 -3.27
C CYS A 46 1.48 9.93 -2.19
N GLY A 47 0.27 10.49 -2.17
CA GLY A 47 -0.17 11.44 -1.15
C GLY A 47 -0.15 10.83 0.26
N GLN A 48 -0.69 9.62 0.41
CA GLN A 48 -0.70 8.91 1.68
C GLN A 48 0.72 8.58 2.17
N ALA A 49 1.57 8.04 1.30
CA ALA A 49 2.95 7.70 1.65
C ALA A 49 3.76 8.95 2.04
N LYS A 50 3.62 10.05 1.28
CA LYS A 50 4.24 11.33 1.63
C LYS A 50 3.71 11.90 2.94
N TRP A 51 2.42 11.75 3.23
CA TRP A 51 1.88 12.16 4.52
C TRP A 51 2.46 11.35 5.68
N ILE A 52 2.60 10.02 5.52
CA ILE A 52 3.24 9.13 6.51
C ILE A 52 4.68 9.59 6.79
N SER A 53 5.41 10.05 5.76
CA SER A 53 6.80 10.51 5.92
C SER A 53 6.97 11.74 6.83
N ASN A 54 5.89 12.49 7.12
CA ASN A 54 5.93 13.60 8.08
C ASN A 54 6.07 13.13 9.54
N PHE A 55 5.95 11.82 9.80
CA PHE A 55 6.09 11.24 11.12
C PHE A 55 7.45 10.54 11.26
N ASP A 56 8.47 11.30 11.65
CA ASP A 56 9.88 10.91 11.56
C ASP A 56 10.55 10.49 12.88
N LYS A 57 9.83 10.44 14.02
CA LYS A 57 10.43 10.03 15.31
C LYS A 57 10.90 8.57 15.31
N PHE A 58 10.15 7.71 14.62
CA PHE A 58 10.46 6.30 14.43
C PHE A 58 10.28 5.94 12.95
N PRO A 59 11.01 4.94 12.41
CA PRO A 59 10.74 4.42 11.08
C PRO A 59 9.29 3.94 10.96
N ASN A 60 8.66 4.20 9.82
CA ASN A 60 7.34 3.68 9.48
C ASN A 60 7.51 2.59 8.44
N PHE A 61 6.91 1.43 8.65
CA PHE A 61 6.83 0.35 7.68
C PHE A 61 5.36 0.13 7.32
N VAL A 62 5.04 0.02 6.02
CA VAL A 62 3.67 -0.27 5.60
C VAL A 62 3.42 -1.77 5.70
N GLY A 63 3.05 -2.28 6.87
CA GLY A 63 3.00 -3.72 7.11
C GLY A 63 1.86 -4.44 6.41
N GLU A 64 0.85 -3.71 5.95
CA GLU A 64 -0.22 -4.29 5.12
C GLU A 64 -0.69 -3.31 4.03
N TRP A 65 -0.83 -3.84 2.81
CA TRP A 65 -1.48 -3.19 1.67
C TRP A 65 -1.88 -4.23 0.61
N SER A 66 -2.84 -3.91 -0.27
CA SER A 66 -3.28 -4.80 -1.36
C SER A 66 -3.68 -4.02 -2.63
N LEU A 67 -4.07 -4.72 -3.70
CA LEU A 67 -4.48 -4.07 -4.96
C LEU A 67 -5.98 -3.78 -5.06
N GLN A 68 -6.82 -4.30 -4.16
CA GLN A 68 -8.25 -4.04 -4.26
C GLN A 68 -8.55 -2.59 -3.89
N ILE A 69 -9.21 -1.90 -4.81
CA ILE A 69 -9.73 -0.54 -4.65
C ILE A 69 -11.24 -0.60 -4.50
N ARG A 70 -11.86 0.44 -3.91
CA ARG A 70 -13.29 0.41 -3.62
C ARG A 70 -14.16 0.25 -4.88
N PHE A 71 -13.78 0.91 -5.97
CA PHE A 71 -14.55 0.97 -7.22
C PHE A 71 -13.68 0.80 -8.48
N ASN A 72 -14.31 0.27 -9.54
CA ASN A 72 -13.76 0.16 -10.90
C ASN A 72 -12.40 -0.55 -10.98
N ASN A 73 -12.22 -1.64 -10.25
CA ASN A 73 -11.02 -2.46 -10.40
C ASN A 73 -10.95 -3.03 -11.82
N THR A 74 -9.79 -2.95 -12.45
CA THR A 74 -9.52 -3.55 -13.75
C THR A 74 -8.25 -4.38 -13.69
N PHE A 75 -8.15 -5.42 -14.49
CA PHE A 75 -6.94 -6.22 -14.58
C PHE A 75 -5.77 -5.43 -15.17
N SER A 76 -6.04 -4.47 -16.06
CA SER A 76 -5.04 -3.61 -16.69
C SER A 76 -4.37 -2.64 -15.72
N ASP A 77 -5.06 -2.20 -14.66
CA ASP A 77 -4.50 -1.25 -13.71
C ASP A 77 -3.57 -1.90 -12.68
N ARG A 78 -3.65 -3.23 -12.50
CA ARG A 78 -2.96 -3.94 -11.40
C ARG A 78 -1.45 -3.72 -11.41
N GLU A 79 -0.83 -3.76 -12.59
CA GLU A 79 0.62 -3.56 -12.71
C GLU A 79 1.03 -2.16 -12.26
N ASN A 80 0.34 -1.14 -12.75
CA ASN A 80 0.62 0.24 -12.39
C ASN A 80 0.38 0.48 -10.89
N ASN A 81 -0.78 0.04 -10.38
CA ASN A 81 -1.14 0.20 -8.97
C ASN A 81 -0.17 -0.55 -8.03
N PHE A 82 0.31 -1.73 -8.43
CA PHE A 82 1.32 -2.46 -7.67
C PHE A 82 2.65 -1.71 -7.63
N ASN A 83 3.15 -1.30 -8.79
CA ASN A 83 4.45 -0.65 -8.90
C ASN A 83 4.48 0.70 -8.17
N VAL A 84 3.42 1.51 -8.29
CA VAL A 84 3.33 2.79 -7.58
C VAL A 84 3.25 2.61 -6.07
N GLN A 85 2.44 1.67 -5.57
CA GLN A 85 2.38 1.38 -4.13
C GLN A 85 3.72 0.95 -3.57
N ARG A 86 4.36 -0.03 -4.20
CA ARG A 86 5.68 -0.50 -3.78
C ARG A 86 6.73 0.62 -3.82
N PHE A 87 6.76 1.42 -4.89
CA PHE A 87 7.68 2.55 -5.01
C PHE A 87 7.43 3.61 -3.94
N ALA A 88 6.17 4.01 -3.72
CA ALA A 88 5.81 5.04 -2.76
C ALA A 88 6.19 4.64 -1.33
N PHE A 89 5.94 3.38 -0.96
CA PHE A 89 6.27 2.88 0.38
C PHE A 89 7.78 2.66 0.57
N ASP A 90 8.52 2.32 -0.47
CA ASP A 90 9.99 2.27 -0.42
C ASP A 90 10.61 3.67 -0.33
N LYS A 91 10.02 4.66 -1.03
CA LYS A 91 10.53 6.03 -1.08
C LYS A 91 10.21 6.86 0.17
N TYR A 92 8.97 6.80 0.65
CA TYR A 92 8.47 7.69 1.71
C TYR A 92 8.30 7.00 3.06
N ALA A 93 8.42 5.67 3.10
CA ALA A 93 8.44 4.88 4.32
C ALA A 93 9.69 3.98 4.31
N SER A 94 9.76 3.01 5.21
CA SER A 94 10.84 2.01 5.29
C SER A 94 10.53 0.75 4.49
N GLY A 95 9.72 0.86 3.44
CA GLY A 95 9.18 -0.25 2.66
C GLY A 95 7.77 -0.67 3.10
N GLY A 96 7.32 -1.81 2.58
CA GLY A 96 6.04 -2.40 2.97
C GLY A 96 5.88 -3.87 2.61
N ALA A 97 4.86 -4.51 3.18
CA ALA A 97 4.54 -5.92 2.99
C ALA A 97 3.13 -6.10 2.42
N PHE A 98 3.03 -6.83 1.31
CA PHE A 98 1.77 -7.08 0.63
C PHE A 98 0.91 -8.07 1.41
N TRP A 99 -0.36 -7.75 1.59
CA TRP A 99 -1.36 -8.64 2.16
C TRP A 99 -2.18 -9.30 1.03
N ASN A 100 -2.05 -10.61 0.77
CA ASN A 100 -1.23 -11.61 1.47
C ASN A 100 -0.49 -12.51 0.46
N VAL A 101 0.22 -13.54 0.95
CA VAL A 101 0.96 -14.47 0.08
C VAL A 101 0.01 -15.25 -0.83
N HIS A 102 -1.05 -15.86 -0.27
CA HIS A 102 -2.03 -16.68 -0.98
C HIS A 102 -3.46 -16.33 -0.58
N SER A 103 -4.32 -16.08 -1.58
CA SER A 103 -5.76 -15.94 -1.38
C SER A 103 -6.54 -16.94 -2.23
N HIS A 104 -7.60 -17.51 -1.65
CA HIS A 104 -8.55 -18.37 -2.35
C HIS A 104 -9.96 -17.76 -2.39
N SER A 105 -10.08 -16.47 -2.02
CA SER A 105 -11.38 -15.80 -1.96
C SER A 105 -11.97 -15.59 -3.35
N ALA A 106 -13.18 -16.11 -3.56
CA ALA A 106 -13.96 -15.92 -4.78
C ALA A 106 -14.96 -14.75 -4.68
N ALA A 107 -14.88 -13.94 -3.61
CA ALA A 107 -15.75 -12.79 -3.45
C ALA A 107 -15.52 -11.79 -4.60
N ALA A 108 -16.59 -11.39 -5.27
CA ALA A 108 -16.52 -10.41 -6.35
C ALA A 108 -16.04 -9.05 -5.82
N VAL A 109 -15.21 -8.36 -6.61
CA VAL A 109 -14.87 -6.96 -6.36
C VAL A 109 -15.76 -6.03 -7.18
N SER A 110 -15.74 -4.73 -6.89
CA SER A 110 -16.35 -3.75 -7.79
C SER A 110 -15.47 -3.59 -9.03
N GLY A 111 -15.94 -4.05 -10.19
CA GLY A 111 -15.18 -4.07 -11.44
C GLY A 111 -14.92 -5.51 -11.89
N GLU A 112 -13.71 -5.77 -12.37
CA GLU A 112 -13.31 -7.05 -12.96
C GLU A 112 -12.79 -8.03 -11.90
N GLY A 113 -13.26 -9.28 -11.92
CA GLY A 113 -12.67 -10.37 -11.14
C GLY A 113 -13.13 -10.50 -9.68
N THR A 114 -12.29 -11.14 -8.88
CA THR A 114 -12.53 -11.55 -7.50
C THR A 114 -11.41 -11.08 -6.57
N GLN A 115 -11.60 -11.18 -5.26
CA GLN A 115 -10.55 -10.85 -4.29
C GLN A 115 -9.25 -11.63 -4.54
N ARG A 116 -9.29 -12.90 -4.97
CA ARG A 116 -8.06 -13.63 -5.32
C ARG A 116 -7.19 -12.87 -6.32
N ASP A 117 -7.80 -12.23 -7.32
CA ASP A 117 -7.11 -11.52 -8.40
C ASP A 117 -6.38 -10.23 -7.96
N TYR A 118 -6.65 -9.75 -6.74
CA TYR A 118 -6.09 -8.50 -6.19
C TYR A 118 -5.39 -8.67 -4.83
N TRP A 119 -5.49 -9.84 -4.20
CA TRP A 119 -4.99 -10.10 -2.84
C TRP A 119 -3.99 -11.26 -2.75
N SER A 120 -3.80 -12.04 -3.82
CA SER A 120 -2.88 -13.18 -3.84
C SER A 120 -1.54 -12.80 -4.47
N TYR A 121 -0.51 -12.55 -3.65
CA TYR A 121 0.80 -12.10 -4.14
C TYR A 121 1.43 -13.09 -5.14
N VAL A 122 1.30 -14.39 -4.88
CA VAL A 122 1.84 -15.41 -5.80
C VAL A 122 1.14 -15.38 -7.17
N ASP A 123 -0.18 -15.20 -7.20
CA ASP A 123 -0.92 -15.15 -8.46
C ASP A 123 -0.53 -13.89 -9.25
N LEU A 124 -0.25 -12.78 -8.56
CA LEU A 124 0.25 -11.53 -9.19
C LEU A 124 1.66 -11.71 -9.77
N ILE A 125 2.54 -12.48 -9.12
CA ILE A 125 3.85 -12.85 -9.68
C ILE A 125 3.66 -13.71 -10.94
N ASP A 126 2.86 -14.78 -10.84
CA ASP A 126 2.64 -15.74 -11.92
C ASP A 126 2.01 -15.07 -13.16
N GLN A 127 1.18 -14.04 -12.94
CA GLN A 127 0.54 -13.24 -13.98
C GLN A 127 1.43 -12.11 -14.53
N GLY A 128 2.65 -11.94 -14.01
CA GLY A 128 3.59 -10.91 -14.46
C GLY A 128 3.22 -9.48 -14.05
N VAL A 129 2.33 -9.32 -13.05
CA VAL A 129 1.94 -8.01 -12.49
C VAL A 129 3.09 -7.43 -11.65
N VAL A 130 3.76 -8.28 -10.87
CA VAL A 130 4.91 -7.89 -10.05
C VAL A 130 6.16 -7.83 -10.92
N LYS A 131 6.64 -6.62 -11.24
CA LYS A 131 7.86 -6.41 -12.04
C LYS A 131 9.03 -5.92 -11.20
N THR A 132 10.22 -5.79 -11.78
CA THR A 132 11.33 -5.05 -11.14
C THR A 132 10.91 -3.59 -10.93
N ILE A 133 11.30 -2.97 -9.81
CA ILE A 133 11.04 -1.54 -9.60
C ILE A 133 11.81 -0.77 -10.66
N ASP A 134 11.09 0.01 -11.47
CA ASP A 134 11.70 1.06 -12.25
C ASP A 134 11.86 2.28 -11.34
N THR A 135 13.08 2.55 -10.87
CA THR A 135 13.36 3.70 -10.00
C THR A 135 13.34 5.03 -10.76
N SER A 136 13.30 5.00 -12.10
CA SER A 136 13.05 6.18 -12.92
C SER A 136 11.55 6.51 -13.04
N TYR A 137 10.69 5.64 -12.50
CA TYR A 137 9.25 5.85 -12.46
C TYR A 137 8.94 7.06 -11.59
N ALA A 138 8.70 8.21 -12.23
CA ALA A 138 8.30 9.47 -11.61
C ALA A 138 6.89 9.43 -11.00
N GLY A 139 6.36 8.24 -10.66
CA GLY A 139 4.96 8.00 -10.33
C GLY A 139 4.43 8.83 -9.16
N CYS A 140 5.31 9.28 -8.26
CA CYS A 140 4.96 10.21 -7.18
C CYS A 140 5.56 11.61 -7.31
N ASP A 141 6.53 11.83 -8.19
CA ASP A 141 7.20 13.13 -8.36
C ASP A 141 6.55 13.98 -9.47
N ALA A 142 5.79 13.33 -10.37
CA ALA A 142 5.04 13.96 -11.44
C ALA A 142 3.55 14.22 -11.08
N LEU A 143 3.14 13.91 -9.84
CA LEU A 143 1.80 14.09 -9.29
C LEU A 143 1.81 15.12 -8.16
#